data_AF-A0A0F9TYB1-F1
#
_entry.id   AF-A0A0F9TYB1-F1
#
_cell.length_a   1.000
_cell.length_b   1.000
_cell.length_c   1.000
_cell.angle_alpha   90.00
_cell.angle_beta   90.00
_cell.angle_gamma   90.00
#
_symmetry.space_group_name_H-M   'P 1'
#
loop_
_entity.id
_entity.type
_entity.pdbx_description
1 polymer ?
#
loop_
_entity_poly.entity_id
_entity_poly.type
_entity_poly.pdbx_seq_one_letter_code
_entity_poly.pdbx_strand_id
1 'polypeptide(L)'
;MASGAPKIAYGSFKGTGADIDIKGQIGFRPRSVRIINEDGPDEGEWIEGMEDASIFKRVAAGTLTLVAGSTTNGITPLADGFKLGADTDLNVSGQLVRFIATE
;
A
#
# COMPACT_ATOMS: atom_id res chain seq x y z
N MET A 1 22.68 -2.24 -21.13
CA MET A 1 21.56 -3.15 -20.83
C MET A 1 21.51 -3.31 -19.33
N ALA A 2 20.71 -2.51 -18.61
CA ALA A 2 20.49 -2.75 -17.18
C ALA A 2 19.82 -4.12 -17.07
N SER A 3 20.32 -5.01 -16.21
CA SER A 3 19.74 -6.34 -16.04
C SER A 3 18.29 -6.17 -15.59
N GLY A 4 17.34 -6.56 -16.43
CA GLY A 4 15.89 -6.42 -16.20
C GLY A 4 15.35 -7.37 -15.13
N ALA A 5 16.03 -7.45 -13.99
CA ALA A 5 15.51 -8.14 -12.82
C ALA A 5 14.45 -7.23 -12.16
N PRO A 6 13.23 -7.75 -11.88
CA PRO A 6 12.21 -6.98 -11.19
C PRO A 6 12.74 -6.54 -9.82
N LYS A 7 12.59 -5.25 -9.50
CA LYS A 7 12.96 -4.74 -8.19
C LYS A 7 11.85 -5.08 -7.21
N ILE A 8 12.22 -5.57 -6.03
CA ILE A 8 11.29 -5.89 -4.96
C ILE A 8 11.81 -5.22 -3.69
N ALA A 9 10.94 -4.47 -3.02
CA ALA A 9 11.19 -3.88 -1.72
C ALA A 9 10.21 -4.42 -0.69
N TYR A 10 10.74 -4.72 0.49
CA TYR A 10 9.96 -5.14 1.65
C TYR A 10 10.19 -4.13 2.75
N GLY A 11 9.18 -3.90 3.57
CA GLY A 11 9.33 -3.07 4.74
C GLY A 11 8.12 -3.10 5.64
N SER A 12 8.15 -2.22 6.62
CA SER A 12 7.07 -2.05 7.57
C SER A 12 7.02 -0.61 8.04
N PHE A 13 5.83 -0.19 8.42
CA PHE A 13 5.58 1.09 9.06
C PHE A 13 4.57 0.93 10.19
N LYS A 14 4.49 1.96 11.04
CA LYS A 14 3.40 2.10 11.99
C LYS A 14 2.32 2.95 11.34
N GLY A 15 1.09 2.46 11.33
CA GLY A 15 -0.04 3.26 10.89
C GLY A 15 -0.19 4.51 11.77
N THR A 16 -0.78 5.55 11.19
CA THR A 16 -0.89 6.89 11.81
C THR A 16 -2.34 7.36 11.91
N GLY A 17 -3.27 6.74 11.18
CA GLY A 17 -4.64 7.23 11.01
C GLY A 17 -4.77 8.44 10.08
N ALA A 18 -3.70 8.79 9.38
CA ALA A 18 -3.62 9.91 8.43
C ALA A 18 -2.73 9.53 7.24
N ASP A 19 -2.82 10.27 6.14
CA ASP A 19 -1.97 10.06 4.96
C ASP A 19 -0.48 9.86 5.34
N ILE A 20 0.13 8.81 4.81
CA ILE A 20 1.52 8.46 5.08
C ILE A 20 2.28 8.12 3.79
N ASP A 21 3.44 8.74 3.63
CA ASP A 21 4.38 8.50 2.53
C ASP A 21 5.43 7.43 2.91
N ILE A 22 5.51 6.37 2.14
CA ILE A 22 6.47 5.26 2.28
C ILE A 22 7.46 5.33 1.12
N LYS A 23 8.64 5.92 1.35
CA LYS A 23 9.63 6.23 0.29
C LYS A 23 11.02 5.61 0.52
N GLY A 24 11.63 5.90 1.68
CA GLY A 24 13.05 5.58 1.94
C GLY A 24 13.45 4.10 1.92
N GLN A 25 12.47 3.18 1.95
CA GLN A 25 12.69 1.73 1.89
C GLN A 25 12.52 1.15 0.48
N ILE A 26 11.94 1.89 -0.47
CA ILE A 26 11.56 1.40 -1.80
C ILE A 26 12.53 1.94 -2.85
N GLY A 27 12.63 3.27 -2.98
CA GLY A 27 13.61 3.90 -3.88
C GLY A 27 13.29 3.74 -5.37
N PHE A 28 12.07 3.31 -5.72
CA PHE A 28 11.54 3.24 -7.09
C PHE A 28 10.03 3.47 -7.08
N ARG A 29 9.46 3.81 -8.24
CA ARG A 29 8.01 3.89 -8.41
C ARG A 29 7.43 2.48 -8.55
N PRO A 30 6.60 2.00 -7.63
CA PRO A 30 6.06 0.65 -7.68
C PRO A 30 5.00 0.51 -8.77
N ARG A 31 4.97 -0.67 -9.42
CA ARG A 31 3.91 -1.15 -10.32
C ARG A 31 2.95 -2.12 -9.62
N SER A 32 3.31 -2.61 -8.44
CA SER A 32 2.38 -3.30 -7.53
C SER A 32 2.79 -3.04 -6.09
N VAL A 33 1.78 -2.87 -5.23
CA VAL A 33 1.94 -2.73 -3.79
C VAL A 33 0.93 -3.63 -3.11
N ARG A 34 1.42 -4.55 -2.28
CA ARG A 34 0.60 -5.32 -1.35
C ARG A 34 0.92 -4.89 0.08
N ILE A 35 -0.11 -4.69 0.88
CA ILE A 35 -0.05 -4.26 2.27
C ILE A 35 -0.79 -5.27 3.13
N ILE A 36 -0.24 -5.60 4.29
CA ILE A 36 -0.83 -6.51 5.27
C ILE A 36 -0.72 -5.86 6.63
N ASN A 37 -1.86 -5.67 7.29
CA ASN A 37 -1.90 -5.24 8.67
C ASN A 37 -1.78 -6.46 9.59
N GLU A 38 -0.64 -6.58 10.27
CA GLU A 38 -0.33 -7.73 11.14
C GLU A 38 -1.21 -7.73 12.40
N ASP A 39 -1.69 -6.57 12.82
CA ASP A 39 -2.53 -6.40 14.02
C ASP A 39 -4.05 -6.38 13.70
N GLY A 40 -4.45 -6.21 12.44
CA GLY A 40 -5.83 -5.91 11.98
C GLY A 40 -6.58 -7.01 11.19
N PRO A 41 -6.03 -8.22 11.06
CA PRO A 41 -6.26 -9.14 9.93
C PRO A 41 -6.63 -8.59 8.53
N ASP A 42 -6.33 -7.34 8.21
CA ASP A 42 -6.70 -6.72 6.93
C ASP A 42 -5.54 -6.75 5.93
N GLU A 43 -5.86 -6.90 4.65
CA GLU A 43 -4.87 -6.81 3.56
C GLU A 43 -5.39 -5.96 2.40
N GLY A 44 -4.47 -5.35 1.67
CA GLY A 44 -4.78 -4.51 0.53
C GLY A 44 -3.79 -4.66 -0.60
N GLU A 45 -4.27 -4.57 -1.83
CA GLU A 45 -3.44 -4.67 -3.03
C GLU A 45 -3.80 -3.56 -4.03
N TRP A 46 -2.77 -2.94 -4.58
CA TRP A 46 -2.85 -2.02 -5.70
C TRP A 46 -1.89 -2.47 -6.79
N ILE A 47 -2.32 -2.38 -8.05
CA ILE A 47 -1.53 -2.73 -9.22
C ILE A 47 -1.58 -1.61 -10.26
N GLU A 48 -0.55 -1.54 -11.09
CA GLU A 48 -0.47 -0.57 -12.18
C GLU A 48 -1.70 -0.65 -13.08
N GLY A 49 -2.22 0.53 -13.44
CA GLY A 49 -3.45 0.68 -14.22
C GLY A 49 -4.70 0.92 -13.35
N MET A 50 -4.61 0.70 -12.03
CA MET A 50 -5.61 1.20 -11.09
C MET A 50 -5.50 2.71 -10.90
N GLU A 51 -6.62 3.35 -10.52
CA GLU A 51 -6.64 4.79 -10.20
C GLU A 51 -5.74 5.10 -9.00
N ASP A 52 -5.15 6.29 -8.97
CA ASP A 52 -4.44 6.77 -7.79
C ASP A 52 -5.37 6.83 -6.58
N ALA A 53 -4.82 6.51 -5.40
CA ALA A 53 -5.55 6.44 -4.13
C ALA A 53 -6.68 5.39 -4.11
N SER A 54 -6.62 4.39 -4.99
CA SER A 54 -7.49 3.21 -4.96
C SER A 54 -6.78 2.01 -4.35
N ILE A 55 -7.52 1.00 -3.91
CA ILE A 55 -6.97 -0.27 -3.42
C ILE A 55 -8.04 -1.36 -3.43
N PHE A 56 -7.68 -2.59 -3.76
CA PHE A 56 -8.49 -3.76 -3.45
C PHE A 56 -8.20 -4.17 -2.01
N LYS A 57 -9.16 -3.97 -1.11
CA LYS A 57 -9.01 -4.27 0.32
C LYS A 57 -9.84 -5.49 0.68
N ARG A 58 -9.24 -6.42 1.41
CA ARG A 58 -9.92 -7.48 2.12
C ARG A 58 -9.88 -7.17 3.61
N VAL A 59 -11.06 -7.02 4.19
CA VAL A 59 -11.20 -6.80 5.64
C VAL A 59 -11.26 -8.12 6.39
N ALA A 60 -11.06 -8.10 7.71
CA ALA A 60 -11.12 -9.29 8.58
C ALA A 60 -12.38 -10.15 8.42
N ALA A 61 -13.51 -9.55 8.01
CA ALA A 61 -14.75 -10.27 7.71
C ALA A 61 -14.72 -11.08 6.38
N GLY A 62 -13.62 -11.02 5.62
CA GLY A 62 -13.40 -11.72 4.36
C GLY A 62 -13.95 -11.01 3.11
N THR A 63 -14.70 -9.92 3.27
CA THR A 63 -15.22 -9.13 2.15
C THR A 63 -14.08 -8.46 1.39
N LEU A 64 -14.01 -8.71 0.09
CA LEU A 64 -13.12 -8.02 -0.83
C LEU A 64 -13.87 -6.86 -1.49
N THR A 65 -13.34 -5.64 -1.32
CA THR A 65 -13.95 -4.41 -1.81
C THR A 65 -12.91 -3.58 -2.56
N LEU A 66 -13.31 -2.98 -3.68
CA LEU A 66 -12.54 -1.91 -4.31
C LEU A 66 -12.83 -0.59 -3.58
N VAL A 67 -11.80 -0.03 -2.97
CA VAL A 67 -11.82 1.35 -2.48
C VAL A 67 -11.45 2.24 -3.66
N ALA A 68 -12.39 3.07 -4.12
CA ALA A 68 -12.20 3.94 -5.27
C ALA A 68 -11.26 5.14 -4.95
N GLY A 69 -10.57 5.65 -5.97
CA GLY A 69 -9.58 6.73 -5.83
C GLY A 69 -10.13 8.03 -5.23
N SER A 70 -11.42 8.29 -5.46
CA SER A 70 -12.12 9.46 -4.92
C SER A 70 -12.18 9.52 -3.39
N THR A 71 -11.95 8.39 -2.70
CA THR A 71 -12.01 8.33 -1.23
C THR A 71 -10.71 8.73 -0.56
N THR A 72 -9.61 8.86 -1.32
CA THR A 72 -8.26 9.12 -0.80
C THR A 72 -7.74 8.09 0.21
N ASN A 73 -8.41 6.94 0.37
CA ASN A 73 -8.07 5.92 1.36
C ASN A 73 -7.12 4.83 0.81
N GLY A 74 -6.95 4.74 -0.51
CA GLY A 74 -6.12 3.70 -1.12
C GLY A 74 -4.65 4.07 -1.25
N ILE A 75 -4.00 3.46 -2.24
CA ILE A 75 -2.57 3.59 -2.50
C ILE A 75 -2.36 4.55 -3.69
N THR A 76 -1.46 5.51 -3.53
CA THR A 76 -0.98 6.36 -4.63
C THR A 76 0.49 6.05 -4.90
N PRO A 77 0.89 5.53 -6.07
CA PRO A 77 2.30 5.35 -6.41
C PRO A 77 3.02 6.70 -6.54
N LEU A 78 4.18 6.81 -5.90
CA LEU A 78 5.07 7.97 -5.93
C LEU A 78 6.34 7.64 -6.72
N ALA A 79 7.19 8.63 -6.98
CA ALA A 79 8.42 8.42 -7.78
C ALA A 79 9.43 7.47 -7.10
N ASP A 80 9.44 7.44 -5.77
CA ASP A 80 10.40 6.72 -4.93
C ASP A 80 9.72 5.81 -3.89
N GLY A 81 8.42 5.54 -4.06
CA GLY A 81 7.65 4.67 -3.18
C GLY A 81 6.15 4.82 -3.39
N PHE A 82 5.36 4.82 -2.31
CA PHE A 82 3.91 5.03 -2.39
C PHE A 82 3.39 5.83 -1.20
N LYS A 83 2.20 6.42 -1.36
CA LYS A 83 1.40 6.98 -0.28
C LYS A 83 0.27 6.02 0.05
N LEU A 84 0.01 5.80 1.33
CA LEU A 84 -1.22 5.18 1.81
C LEU A 84 -2.11 6.27 2.42
N GLY A 85 -3.37 6.31 2.01
CA GLY A 85 -4.38 7.20 2.57
C GLY A 85 -4.71 6.91 4.04
N ALA A 86 -5.63 7.68 4.61
CA ALA A 86 -6.16 7.48 5.96
C ALA A 86 -7.13 6.28 6.08
N ASP A 87 -6.79 5.13 5.47
CA ASP A 87 -7.61 3.91 5.56
C ASP A 87 -7.76 3.45 7.02
N THR A 88 -9.00 3.24 7.45
CA THR A 88 -9.33 2.92 8.84
C THR A 88 -9.00 1.50 9.25
N ASP A 89 -8.57 0.65 8.31
CA ASP A 89 -8.25 -0.75 8.56
C ASP A 89 -6.77 -1.03 8.25
N LEU A 90 -6.20 -0.41 7.20
CA LEU A 90 -4.81 -0.61 6.77
C LEU A 90 -3.84 0.48 7.27
N ASN A 91 -4.34 1.59 7.82
CA ASN A 91 -3.52 2.68 8.36
C ASN A 91 -3.99 3.11 9.76
N VAL A 92 -4.27 2.13 10.62
CA VAL A 92 -4.68 2.39 12.00
C VAL A 92 -3.48 2.83 12.85
N SER A 93 -3.66 3.87 13.66
CA SER A 93 -2.61 4.41 14.51
C SER A 93 -2.00 3.35 15.44
N GLY A 94 -0.68 3.19 15.38
CA GLY A 94 0.08 2.29 16.25
C GLY A 94 0.13 0.82 15.80
N GLN A 95 -0.68 0.42 14.82
CA GLN A 95 -0.65 -0.93 14.26
C GLN A 95 0.56 -1.13 13.34
N LEU A 96 1.15 -2.33 13.39
CA LEU A 96 2.26 -2.74 12.55
C LEU A 96 1.73 -3.22 11.20
N VAL A 97 2.18 -2.54 10.14
CA VAL A 97 1.78 -2.84 8.78
C VAL A 97 3.02 -3.21 7.98
N ARG A 98 2.94 -4.32 7.24
CA ARG A 98 3.99 -4.80 6.33
C ARG A 98 3.59 -4.55 4.89
N PHE A 99 4.59 -4.34 4.03
CA PHE A 99 4.33 -4.19 2.61
C PHE A 99 5.34 -4.96 1.74
N ILE A 100 4.90 -5.22 0.51
CA ILE A 100 5.71 -5.69 -0.61
C ILE A 100 5.45 -4.73 -1.75
N ALA A 101 6.50 -4.12 -2.30
CA ALA A 101 6.44 -3.24 -3.46
C ALA A 101 7.29 -3.83 -4.58
N THR A 102 6.77 -3.82 -5.81
CA THR A 102 7.43 -4.39 -6.99
C THR A 102 7.43 -3.44 -8.18
N GLU A 103 8.48 -3.51 -9.02
CA GLU A 103 8.64 -2.82 -10.32
C GLU A 103 8.56 -3.80 -11.49
#